data_AF-A0A6M0FZY9-F1
#
_entry.id   AF-A0A6M0FZY9-F1
#
_cell.length_a   1.000
_cell.length_b   1.000
_cell.length_c   1.000
_cell.angle_alpha   90.00
_cell.angle_beta   90.00
_cell.angle_gamma   90.00
#
_symmetry.space_group_name_H-M   'P 1'
#
loop_
_entity.id
_entity.type
_entity.pdbx_description
1 polymer ?
#
loop_
_entity_poly.entity_id
_entity_poly.type
_entity_poly.pdbx_seq_one_letter_code
_entity_poly.pdbx_strand_id
1 'polypeptide(L)'
;MVFFTLILAYSLLSIPKNKMRNAITNFRLDRSKKQKSKPDKLWLTIQSLELTPEQRRFFENRFWDQYNWFSKKATQNQKRGNKLGIGILIANTFVTSFAAFNIGITGAIKFINISTFTLSICSTITTQVHKRYNFDQMGDEYRVASETLKSMFWQLAANKNYIPEADYLDFVTKVEGVIQGDLQKFIVAQTKQNEEQLQAQERRQQASGKGFLRG
;
A
#
# COMPACT_ATOMS: atom_id res chain seq x y z
N MET A 1 31.15 10.51 -5.73
CA MET A 1 29.74 10.76 -6.13
C MET A 1 28.91 9.50 -6.39
N VAL A 2 29.47 8.41 -6.95
CA VAL A 2 28.74 7.12 -7.16
C VAL A 2 28.20 6.52 -5.85
N PHE A 3 28.90 6.75 -4.73
CA PHE A 3 28.41 6.36 -3.41
C PHE A 3 27.14 7.11 -2.98
N PHE A 4 26.97 8.37 -3.37
CA PHE A 4 25.81 9.17 -2.96
C PHE A 4 24.55 8.74 -3.73
N THR A 5 24.68 8.40 -5.01
CA THR A 5 23.59 7.82 -5.82
C THR A 5 23.25 6.41 -5.38
N LEU A 6 24.24 5.58 -4.99
CA LEU A 6 23.98 4.27 -4.39
C LEU A 6 23.30 4.38 -3.02
N ILE A 7 23.65 5.36 -2.19
CA ILE A 7 22.99 5.60 -0.90
C ILE A 7 21.56 6.11 -1.08
N LEU A 8 21.32 7.00 -2.05
CA LEU A 8 19.96 7.48 -2.37
C LEU A 8 19.10 6.37 -2.96
N ALA A 9 19.66 5.58 -3.88
CA ALA A 9 19.01 4.39 -4.44
C ALA A 9 18.74 3.33 -3.35
N TYR A 10 19.69 3.06 -2.45
CA TYR A 10 19.52 2.12 -1.34
C TYR A 10 18.51 2.63 -0.30
N SER A 11 18.45 3.93 -0.04
CA SER A 11 17.46 4.57 0.85
C SER A 11 16.05 4.58 0.25
N LEU A 12 15.93 4.63 -1.09
CA LEU A 12 14.66 4.52 -1.83
C LEU A 12 14.23 3.05 -2.05
N LEU A 13 15.19 2.13 -2.25
CA LEU A 13 14.98 0.69 -2.49
C LEU A 13 14.97 -0.16 -1.22
N SER A 14 15.34 0.38 -0.06
CA SER A 14 15.11 -0.25 1.25
C SER A 14 13.63 -0.20 1.61
N ILE A 15 12.84 -0.85 0.77
CA ILE A 15 11.55 -1.39 1.13
C ILE A 15 11.90 -2.60 2.02
N PRO A 16 11.59 -2.60 3.32
CA PRO A 16 11.90 -3.74 4.17
C PRO A 16 11.19 -4.98 3.62
N LYS A 17 11.94 -5.84 2.93
CA LYS A 17 11.45 -7.10 2.32
C LYS A 17 10.78 -8.02 3.36
N ASN A 18 11.11 -7.85 4.64
CA ASN A 18 10.54 -8.59 5.76
C ASN A 18 9.13 -8.16 6.21
N LYS A 19 8.48 -7.17 5.57
CA LYS A 19 7.13 -6.73 5.98
C LYS A 19 5.98 -7.18 5.07
N MET A 20 6.23 -7.70 3.87
CA MET A 20 5.14 -8.18 2.98
C MET A 20 4.83 -9.67 3.14
N ARG A 21 5.83 -10.54 3.41
CA ARG A 21 5.57 -11.95 3.77
C ARG A 21 4.89 -12.11 5.14
N ASN A 22 5.08 -11.15 6.03
CA ASN A 22 4.50 -11.14 7.36
C ASN A 22 3.14 -10.41 7.44
N ALA A 23 2.56 -9.97 6.31
CA ALA A 23 1.25 -9.32 6.34
C ALA A 23 0.12 -10.29 6.76
N ILE A 24 0.30 -11.60 6.54
CA ILE A 24 -0.66 -12.65 6.88
C ILE A 24 -0.48 -13.12 8.35
N THR A 25 0.76 -13.11 8.88
CA THR A 25 1.04 -13.44 10.28
C THR A 25 0.87 -12.26 11.24
N ASN A 26 1.06 -11.02 10.76
CA ASN A 26 0.90 -9.81 11.58
C ASN A 26 -0.53 -9.28 11.67
N PHE A 27 -1.51 -9.90 11.01
CA PHE A 27 -2.93 -9.63 11.28
C PHE A 27 -3.26 -9.82 12.78
N ARG A 28 -2.43 -10.58 13.52
CA ARG A 28 -2.59 -10.83 14.97
C ARG A 28 -1.67 -10.03 15.91
N LEU A 29 -0.55 -9.46 15.44
CA LEU A 29 0.57 -9.07 16.32
C LEU A 29 0.92 -7.58 16.37
N ASP A 30 0.37 -6.70 15.52
CA ASP A 30 0.54 -5.24 15.69
C ASP A 30 -0.58 -4.61 16.56
N ARG A 31 -1.00 -5.34 17.61
CA ARG A 31 -2.07 -4.94 18.54
C ARG A 31 -1.63 -4.07 19.72
N SER A 32 -0.33 -3.78 19.88
CA SER A 32 0.18 -3.19 21.15
C SER A 32 0.74 -1.77 21.09
N LYS A 33 0.96 -1.18 19.90
CA LYS A 33 1.43 0.21 19.85
C LYS A 33 0.24 1.17 19.81
N LYS A 34 -0.36 1.38 20.99
CA LYS A 34 -1.24 2.52 21.29
C LYS A 34 -0.47 3.81 21.03
N GLN A 35 -0.51 4.28 19.79
CA GLN A 35 -0.07 5.61 19.45
C GLN A 35 -1.06 6.59 20.11
N LYS A 36 -0.57 7.35 21.09
CA LYS A 36 -1.30 8.45 21.75
C LYS A 36 -1.52 9.60 20.76
N SER A 37 -2.29 9.37 19.69
CA SER A 37 -2.89 10.46 18.91
C SER A 37 -4.09 11.00 19.70
N LYS A 38 -4.39 12.29 19.53
CA LYS A 38 -5.66 12.86 20.04
C LYS A 38 -6.81 11.92 19.64
N PRO A 39 -7.77 11.63 20.54
CA PRO A 39 -8.88 10.76 20.21
C PRO A 39 -9.61 11.33 18.99
N ASP A 40 -9.78 10.52 17.95
CA ASP A 40 -10.54 10.89 16.76
C ASP A 40 -11.94 11.32 17.20
N LYS A 41 -12.49 12.36 16.57
CA LYS A 41 -13.86 12.84 16.83
C LYS A 41 -14.87 11.69 16.74
N LEU A 42 -14.62 10.74 15.84
CA LEU A 42 -15.45 9.56 15.69
C LEU A 42 -15.43 8.66 16.94
N TRP A 43 -14.25 8.41 17.52
CA TRP A 43 -14.13 7.62 18.75
C TRP A 43 -14.83 8.29 19.94
N LEU A 44 -14.67 9.61 20.08
CA LEU A 44 -15.37 10.36 21.13
C LEU A 44 -16.88 10.25 20.99
N THR A 45 -17.40 10.26 19.76
CA THR A 45 -18.83 10.11 19.48
C THR A 45 -19.32 8.70 19.84
N ILE A 46 -18.54 7.66 19.53
CA ILE A 46 -18.86 6.28 19.95
C ILE A 46 -19.00 6.20 21.48
N GLN A 47 -18.09 6.85 22.22
CA GLN A 47 -18.11 6.81 23.67
C GLN A 47 -19.32 7.51 24.29
N SER A 48 -19.84 8.56 23.66
CA SER A 48 -21.02 9.31 24.15
C SER A 48 -22.36 8.64 23.86
N LEU A 49 -22.41 7.60 23.01
CA LEU A 49 -23.64 6.89 22.68
C LEU A 49 -24.06 5.93 23.80
N GLU A 50 -25.36 5.87 24.05
CA GLU A 50 -25.99 4.87 24.91
C GLU A 50 -26.09 3.55 24.14
N LEU A 51 -25.11 2.68 24.37
CA LEU A 51 -24.96 1.38 23.72
C LEU A 51 -25.15 0.26 24.71
N THR A 52 -25.80 -0.82 24.27
CA THR A 52 -25.80 -2.08 25.03
C THR A 52 -24.37 -2.64 25.12
N PRO A 53 -24.06 -3.51 26.10
CA PRO A 53 -22.72 -4.10 26.22
C PRO A 53 -22.23 -4.80 24.93
N GLU A 54 -23.15 -5.43 24.21
CA GLU A 54 -22.84 -6.13 22.95
C GLU A 54 -22.53 -5.16 21.81
N GLN A 55 -23.37 -4.13 21.64
CA GLN A 55 -23.14 -3.08 20.65
C GLN A 55 -21.79 -2.38 20.90
N ARG A 56 -21.51 -2.03 22.16
CA ARG A 56 -20.23 -1.43 22.56
C ARG A 56 -19.06 -2.32 22.18
N ARG A 57 -19.13 -3.61 22.49
CA ARG A 57 -18.07 -4.57 22.15
C ARG A 57 -17.82 -4.62 20.64
N PHE A 58 -18.87 -4.56 19.81
CA PHE A 58 -18.73 -4.50 18.36
C PHE A 58 -18.06 -3.21 17.90
N PHE A 59 -18.51 -2.05 18.39
CA PHE A 59 -17.93 -0.76 18.00
C PHE A 59 -16.44 -0.67 18.35
N GLU A 60 -16.06 -1.11 19.55
CA GLU A 60 -14.68 -1.02 20.03
C GLU A 60 -13.74 -2.02 19.34
N ASN A 61 -14.16 -3.28 19.22
CA ASN A 61 -13.26 -4.35 18.77
C ASN A 61 -13.29 -4.59 17.27
N ARG A 62 -14.41 -4.27 16.61
CA ARG A 62 -14.61 -4.59 15.20
C ARG A 62 -14.64 -3.33 14.35
N PHE A 63 -15.62 -2.46 14.56
CA PHE A 63 -15.78 -1.28 13.72
C PHE A 63 -14.58 -0.33 13.82
N TRP A 64 -14.20 0.06 15.04
CA TRP A 64 -13.12 1.01 15.28
C TRP A 64 -11.75 0.48 14.84
N ASP A 65 -11.50 -0.81 15.06
CA ASP A 65 -10.29 -1.48 14.59
C ASP A 65 -10.19 -1.43 13.06
N GLN A 66 -11.26 -1.82 12.36
CA GLN A 66 -11.29 -1.86 10.90
C GLN A 66 -11.20 -0.47 10.28
N TYR A 67 -11.96 0.51 10.78
CA TYR A 67 -11.87 1.90 10.33
C TYR A 67 -10.43 2.45 10.48
N ASN A 68 -9.80 2.24 11.63
CA ASN A 68 -8.42 2.68 11.86
C ASN A 68 -7.43 1.97 10.95
N TRP A 69 -7.62 0.67 10.74
CA TRP A 69 -6.76 -0.11 9.85
C TRP A 69 -6.82 0.47 8.44
N PHE A 70 -8.01 0.66 7.88
CA PHE A 70 -8.22 1.25 6.56
C PHE A 70 -7.62 2.66 6.45
N SER A 71 -7.92 3.54 7.40
CA SER A 71 -7.42 4.93 7.40
C SER A 71 -5.89 5.01 7.48
N LYS A 72 -5.27 4.22 8.36
CA LYS A 72 -3.81 4.13 8.47
C LYS A 72 -3.20 3.55 7.19
N LYS A 73 -3.83 2.51 6.63
CA LYS A 73 -3.34 1.85 5.42
C LYS A 73 -3.38 2.78 4.20
N ALA A 74 -4.47 3.53 4.04
CA ALA A 74 -4.60 4.57 3.02
C ALA A 74 -3.45 5.59 3.13
N THR A 75 -3.23 6.15 4.32
CA THR A 75 -2.17 7.12 4.58
C THR A 75 -0.77 6.54 4.32
N GLN A 76 -0.52 5.29 4.72
CA GLN A 76 0.77 4.64 4.50
C GLN A 76 1.05 4.41 3.02
N ASN A 77 0.05 3.96 2.26
CA ASN A 77 0.22 3.75 0.82
C ASN A 77 0.43 5.07 0.08
N GLN A 78 -0.34 6.10 0.40
CA GLN A 78 -0.15 7.44 -0.16
C GLN A 78 1.27 7.97 0.11
N LYS A 79 1.76 7.87 1.35
CA LYS A 79 3.12 8.31 1.70
C LYS A 79 4.20 7.53 0.93
N ARG A 80 4.01 6.24 0.72
CA ARG A 80 4.95 5.39 -0.04
C ARG A 80 4.92 5.73 -1.53
N GLY A 81 3.72 5.84 -2.11
CA GLY A 81 3.50 6.25 -3.49
C GLY A 81 4.19 7.59 -3.76
N ASN A 82 3.89 8.61 -2.95
CA ASN A 82 4.50 9.93 -3.05
C ASN A 82 6.03 9.90 -2.92
N LYS A 83 6.58 9.14 -1.94
CA LYS A 83 8.04 9.04 -1.77
C LYS A 83 8.72 8.45 -3.02
N LEU A 84 8.13 7.41 -3.62
CA LEU A 84 8.64 6.81 -4.85
C LEU A 84 8.49 7.75 -6.04
N GLY A 85 7.33 8.41 -6.17
CA GLY A 85 7.06 9.37 -7.23
C GLY A 85 8.05 10.54 -7.24
N ILE A 86 8.33 11.11 -6.07
CA ILE A 86 9.36 12.15 -5.90
C ILE A 86 10.74 11.63 -6.33
N GLY A 87 11.09 10.39 -5.95
CA GLY A 87 12.35 9.76 -6.35
C GLY A 87 12.48 9.62 -7.87
N ILE A 88 11.41 9.21 -8.56
CA ILE A 88 11.36 9.08 -10.02
C ILE A 88 11.53 10.45 -10.68
N LEU A 89 10.82 11.48 -10.20
CA LEU A 89 10.90 12.84 -10.72
C LEU A 89 12.34 13.38 -10.63
N ILE A 90 12.96 13.22 -9.46
CA ILE A 90 14.34 13.64 -9.22
C ILE A 90 15.30 12.87 -10.15
N ALA A 91 15.17 11.55 -10.25
CA ALA A 91 16.03 10.72 -11.11
C ALA A 91 15.92 11.11 -12.59
N ASN A 92 14.69 11.32 -13.10
CA ASN A 92 14.47 11.73 -14.49
C ASN A 92 15.04 13.12 -14.78
N THR A 93 14.93 14.04 -13.82
CA THR A 93 15.54 15.38 -13.92
C THR A 93 17.05 15.25 -14.05
N PHE A 94 17.71 14.46 -13.18
CA PHE A 94 19.16 14.23 -13.27
C PHE A 94 19.59 13.59 -14.58
N VAL A 95 18.87 12.57 -15.08
CA VAL A 95 19.18 11.94 -16.37
C VAL A 95 19.15 12.97 -17.50
N THR A 96 18.11 13.82 -17.54
CA THR A 96 17.96 14.86 -18.57
C THR A 96 19.08 15.91 -18.47
N SER A 97 19.40 16.37 -17.26
CA SER A 97 20.48 17.33 -17.03
C SER A 97 21.86 16.78 -17.40
N PHE A 98 22.18 15.53 -17.02
CA PHE A 98 23.46 14.93 -17.36
C PHE A 98 23.60 14.65 -18.86
N ALA A 99 22.51 14.25 -19.52
CA ALA A 99 22.50 14.10 -20.98
C ALA A 99 22.78 15.43 -21.69
N ALA A 100 22.22 16.54 -21.19
CA ALA A 100 22.45 17.88 -21.74
C ALA A 100 23.87 18.42 -21.46
N PHE A 101 24.51 18.01 -20.36
CA PHE A 101 25.83 18.49 -19.95
C PHE A 101 27.01 17.87 -20.75
N ASN A 102 26.74 17.02 -21.75
CA ASN A 102 27.75 16.30 -22.53
C ASN A 102 28.49 17.17 -23.57
N ILE A 103 28.78 18.44 -23.26
CA ILE A 103 29.41 19.40 -24.17
C ILE A 103 30.86 19.66 -23.72
N GLY A 104 31.81 18.90 -24.26
CA GLY A 104 33.19 19.40 -24.47
C GLY A 104 34.33 19.01 -23.50
N ILE A 105 34.10 18.28 -22.39
CA ILE A 105 35.19 17.89 -21.46
C ILE A 105 35.65 16.44 -21.68
N THR A 106 36.65 16.22 -22.54
CA THR A 106 37.14 14.90 -23.02
C THR A 106 37.41 13.86 -21.92
N GLY A 107 37.87 14.25 -20.73
CA GLY A 107 38.12 13.33 -19.61
C GLY A 107 36.88 12.96 -18.78
N ALA A 108 35.96 13.90 -18.59
CA ALA A 108 34.77 13.71 -17.72
C ALA A 108 33.60 13.03 -18.46
N ILE A 109 33.58 13.08 -19.79
CA ILE A 109 32.50 12.54 -20.64
C ILE A 109 32.24 11.04 -20.37
N LYS A 110 33.29 10.22 -20.22
CA LYS A 110 33.11 8.78 -19.93
C LYS A 110 32.39 8.54 -18.60
N PHE A 111 32.76 9.29 -17.56
CA PHE A 111 32.15 9.16 -16.24
C PHE A 111 30.69 9.63 -16.24
N ILE A 112 30.41 10.77 -16.88
CA ILE A 112 29.05 11.32 -17.01
C ILE A 112 28.16 10.32 -17.77
N ASN A 113 28.64 9.74 -18.87
CA ASN A 113 27.88 8.77 -19.66
C ASN A 113 27.53 7.50 -18.86
N ILE A 114 28.50 6.91 -18.14
CA ILE A 114 28.25 5.73 -17.31
C ILE A 114 27.26 6.05 -16.18
N SER A 115 27.39 7.22 -15.55
CA SER A 115 26.47 7.65 -14.49
C SER A 115 25.04 7.85 -15.01
N THR A 116 24.89 8.50 -16.17
CA THR A 116 23.59 8.75 -16.83
C THR A 116 22.91 7.45 -17.21
N PHE A 117 23.66 6.51 -17.80
CA PHE A 117 23.17 5.18 -18.15
C PHE A 117 22.68 4.42 -16.91
N THR A 118 23.48 4.41 -15.83
CA THR A 118 23.12 3.72 -14.58
C THR A 118 21.89 4.34 -13.92
N LEU A 119 21.81 5.68 -13.88
CA LEU A 119 20.65 6.42 -13.37
C LEU A 119 19.38 6.13 -14.19
N SER A 120 19.49 6.03 -15.52
CA SER A 120 18.37 5.73 -16.40
C SER A 120 17.78 4.34 -16.15
N ILE A 121 18.62 3.32 -15.99
CA ILE A 121 18.18 1.96 -15.63
C ILE A 121 17.50 1.97 -14.25
N CYS A 122 18.13 2.63 -13.26
CA CYS A 122 17.57 2.72 -11.90
C CYS A 122 16.20 3.42 -11.89
N SER A 123 16.06 4.52 -12.63
CA SER A 123 14.78 5.25 -12.76
C SER A 123 13.71 4.39 -13.42
N THR A 124 14.07 3.65 -14.47
CA THR A 124 13.15 2.74 -15.18
C THR A 124 12.65 1.64 -14.25
N ILE A 125 13.55 0.97 -13.52
CA ILE A 125 13.18 -0.05 -12.54
C ILE A 125 12.26 0.54 -11.47
N THR A 126 12.59 1.72 -10.94
CA THR A 126 11.79 2.40 -9.91
C THR A 126 10.39 2.74 -10.42
N THR A 127 10.28 3.22 -11.66
CA THR A 127 9.00 3.50 -12.32
C THR A 127 8.16 2.24 -12.47
N GLN A 128 8.76 1.13 -12.89
CA GLN A 128 8.03 -0.13 -13.01
C GLN A 128 7.62 -0.70 -11.65
N VAL A 129 8.44 -0.55 -10.61
CA VAL A 129 8.07 -0.90 -9.24
C VAL A 129 6.89 -0.04 -8.77
N HIS A 130 6.95 1.27 -8.96
CA HIS A 130 5.89 2.19 -8.58
C HIS A 130 4.55 1.85 -9.26
N LYS A 131 4.58 1.61 -10.59
CA LYS A 131 3.41 1.16 -11.36
C LYS A 131 2.92 -0.22 -10.94
N ARG A 132 3.81 -1.19 -10.70
CA ARG A 132 3.40 -2.54 -10.32
C ARG A 132 2.63 -2.58 -9.00
N TYR A 133 3.04 -1.76 -8.04
CA TYR A 133 2.40 -1.75 -6.73
C TYR A 133 1.15 -0.87 -6.64
N ASN A 134 0.87 -0.04 -7.65
CA ASN A 134 -0.32 0.82 -7.73
C ASN A 134 -0.68 1.46 -6.37
N PHE A 135 0.33 2.04 -5.70
CA PHE A 135 0.18 2.56 -4.33
C PHE A 135 -0.93 3.62 -4.23
N ASP A 136 -1.14 4.39 -5.30
CA ASP A 136 -2.16 5.43 -5.35
C ASP A 136 -3.57 4.81 -5.39
N GLN A 137 -3.80 3.86 -6.29
CA GLN A 137 -5.08 3.15 -6.38
C GLN A 137 -5.38 2.38 -5.08
N MET A 138 -4.42 1.64 -4.53
CA MET A 138 -4.60 0.96 -3.25
C MET A 138 -4.88 1.95 -2.13
N GLY A 139 -4.20 3.10 -2.12
CA GLY A 139 -4.44 4.17 -1.16
C GLY A 139 -5.86 4.71 -1.24
N ASP A 140 -6.36 4.97 -2.44
CA ASP A 140 -7.72 5.44 -2.68
C ASP A 140 -8.78 4.39 -2.31
N GLU A 141 -8.57 3.11 -2.61
CA GLU A 141 -9.49 2.04 -2.23
C GLU A 141 -9.64 1.95 -0.70
N TYR A 142 -8.53 1.98 0.04
CA TYR A 142 -8.59 1.99 1.51
C TYR A 142 -9.21 3.29 2.05
N ARG A 143 -8.98 4.42 1.40
CA ARG A 143 -9.60 5.71 1.77
C ARG A 143 -11.11 5.64 1.59
N VAL A 144 -11.58 5.16 0.44
CA VAL A 144 -13.01 4.97 0.14
C VAL A 144 -13.64 4.04 1.17
N ALA A 145 -13.01 2.92 1.50
CA ALA A 145 -13.51 2.02 2.55
C ALA A 145 -13.62 2.74 3.91
N SER A 146 -12.58 3.47 4.33
CA SER A 146 -12.59 4.22 5.60
C SER A 146 -13.67 5.31 5.65
N GLU A 147 -13.86 6.08 4.58
CA GLU A 147 -14.87 7.12 4.50
C GLU A 147 -16.28 6.54 4.40
N THR A 148 -16.44 5.38 3.75
CA THR A 148 -17.71 4.64 3.72
C THR A 148 -18.12 4.19 5.12
N LEU A 149 -17.21 3.54 5.85
CA LEU A 149 -17.45 3.12 7.25
C LEU A 149 -17.80 4.30 8.15
N LYS A 150 -17.05 5.40 8.01
CA LYS A 150 -17.30 6.64 8.74
C LYS A 150 -18.65 7.27 8.38
N SER A 151 -19.01 7.31 7.11
CA SER A 151 -20.32 7.81 6.66
C SER A 151 -21.47 6.98 7.22
N MET A 152 -21.36 5.65 7.19
CA MET A 152 -22.34 4.74 7.79
C MET A 152 -22.51 5.01 9.29
N PHE A 153 -21.41 5.21 10.02
CA PHE A 153 -21.47 5.55 11.43
C PHE A 153 -22.16 6.90 11.67
N TRP A 154 -21.84 7.94 10.90
CA TRP A 154 -22.49 9.24 11.05
C TRP A 154 -23.98 9.20 10.74
N GLN A 155 -24.40 8.39 9.77
CA GLN A 155 -25.81 8.17 9.48
C GLN A 155 -26.53 7.47 10.65
N LEU A 156 -25.88 6.48 11.26
CA LEU A 156 -26.41 5.79 12.43
C LEU A 156 -26.50 6.70 13.66
N ALA A 157 -25.46 7.49 13.91
CA ALA A 157 -25.35 8.38 15.06
C ALA A 157 -26.12 9.70 14.88
N ALA A 158 -26.68 9.97 13.70
CA ALA A 158 -27.38 11.22 13.40
C ALA A 158 -28.56 11.44 14.37
N ASN A 159 -28.40 12.39 15.29
CA ASN A 159 -29.40 12.83 16.28
C ASN A 159 -29.93 11.72 17.21
N LYS A 160 -29.18 10.64 17.39
CA LYS A 160 -29.57 9.52 18.25
C LYS A 160 -28.60 9.44 19.43
N ASN A 161 -29.13 9.57 20.64
CA ASN A 161 -28.38 9.22 21.86
C ASN A 161 -28.39 7.70 22.09
N TYR A 162 -29.45 7.03 21.64
CA TYR A 162 -29.64 5.58 21.74
C TYR A 162 -29.83 4.96 20.35
N ILE A 163 -29.26 3.78 20.13
CA ILE A 163 -29.35 3.06 18.85
C ILE A 163 -30.30 1.86 18.98
N PRO A 164 -31.47 1.89 18.32
CA PRO A 164 -32.38 0.75 18.26
C PRO A 164 -31.71 -0.49 17.68
N GLU A 165 -32.10 -1.67 18.15
CA GLU A 165 -31.51 -2.93 17.70
C GLU A 165 -31.62 -3.15 16.19
N ALA A 166 -32.75 -2.80 15.58
CA ALA A 166 -32.95 -2.92 14.13
C ALA A 166 -31.94 -2.08 13.33
N ASP A 167 -31.73 -0.82 13.72
CA ASP A 167 -30.77 0.08 13.07
C ASP A 167 -29.33 -0.40 13.27
N TYR A 168 -29.04 -0.94 14.46
CA TYR A 168 -27.74 -1.55 14.75
C TYR A 168 -27.47 -2.77 13.86
N LEU A 169 -28.43 -3.68 13.70
CA LEU A 169 -28.26 -4.89 12.88
C LEU A 169 -28.09 -4.55 11.40
N ASP A 170 -28.84 -3.57 10.88
CA ASP A 170 -28.64 -3.06 9.52
C ASP A 170 -27.24 -2.45 9.36
N PHE A 171 -26.78 -1.66 10.33
CA PHE A 171 -25.43 -1.11 10.33
C PHE A 171 -24.34 -2.20 10.35
N VAL A 172 -24.45 -3.20 11.22
CA VAL A 172 -23.50 -4.32 11.29
C VAL A 172 -23.42 -5.04 9.96
N THR A 173 -24.57 -5.31 9.34
CA THR A 173 -24.66 -5.97 8.03
C THR A 173 -23.92 -5.16 6.96
N LYS A 174 -24.13 -3.84 6.91
CA LYS A 174 -23.45 -2.93 5.98
C LYS A 174 -21.93 -2.90 6.22
N VAL A 175 -21.50 -2.79 7.47
CA VAL A 175 -20.08 -2.77 7.85
C VAL A 175 -19.39 -4.07 7.46
N GLU A 176 -19.98 -5.22 7.79
CA GLU A 176 -19.41 -6.52 7.43
C GLU A 176 -19.41 -6.74 5.92
N GLY A 177 -20.40 -6.22 5.19
CA GLY A 177 -20.40 -6.22 3.72
C GLY A 177 -19.19 -5.49 3.13
N VAL A 178 -18.82 -4.32 3.67
CA VAL A 178 -17.62 -3.57 3.25
C VAL A 178 -16.34 -4.38 3.56
N ILE A 179 -16.25 -4.96 4.75
CA ILE A 179 -15.07 -5.73 5.17
C ILE A 179 -14.90 -7.00 4.32
N GLN A 180 -15.98 -7.72 4.06
CA GLN A 180 -15.97 -8.93 3.24
C GLN A 180 -15.62 -8.61 1.78
N GLY A 181 -16.13 -7.50 1.24
CA GLY A 181 -15.78 -7.05 -0.10
C GLY A 181 -14.28 -6.81 -0.28
N ASP A 182 -13.61 -6.23 0.71
CA ASP A 182 -12.15 -6.04 0.68
C ASP A 182 -11.39 -7.37 0.78
N LEU A 183 -11.86 -8.28 1.65
CA LEU A 183 -11.26 -9.61 1.78
C LEU A 183 -11.34 -10.42 0.47
N GLN A 184 -12.48 -10.36 -0.23
CA GLN A 184 -12.64 -11.04 -1.51
C GLN A 184 -11.67 -10.50 -2.57
N LYS A 185 -11.47 -9.18 -2.66
CA LYS A 185 -10.48 -8.59 -3.55
C LYS A 185 -9.08 -9.13 -3.29
N PHE A 186 -8.71 -9.27 -2.01
CA PHE A 186 -7.42 -9.82 -1.63
C PHE A 186 -7.26 -11.28 -2.07
N ILE A 187 -8.27 -12.13 -1.81
CA ILE A 187 -8.26 -13.55 -2.21
C ILE A 187 -8.13 -13.68 -3.74
N VAL A 188 -8.89 -12.88 -4.50
CA VAL A 188 -8.82 -12.89 -5.97
C VAL A 188 -7.44 -12.43 -6.46
N ALA A 189 -6.89 -11.36 -5.89
CA ALA A 189 -5.57 -10.87 -6.25
C ALA A 189 -4.46 -11.90 -5.95
N GLN A 190 -4.55 -12.60 -4.82
CA GLN A 190 -3.60 -13.64 -4.44
C GLN A 190 -3.70 -14.86 -5.37
N THR A 191 -4.92 -15.26 -5.75
CA THR A 191 -5.16 -16.39 -6.65
C THR A 191 -4.54 -16.13 -8.02
N LYS A 192 -4.77 -14.94 -8.59
CA LYS A 192 -4.15 -14.52 -9.87
C LYS A 192 -2.62 -14.54 -9.80
N GLN A 193 -2.03 -14.06 -8.70
CA GLN A 193 -0.57 -14.09 -8.55
C GLN A 193 0.00 -15.50 -8.50
N ASN A 194 -0.73 -16.47 -7.92
CA ASN A 194 -0.29 -17.86 -7.88
C ASN A 194 -0.38 -18.51 -9.27
N GLU A 195 -1.45 -18.25 -10.01
CA GLU A 195 -1.64 -18.75 -11.38
C GLU A 195 -0.54 -18.24 -12.34
N GLU A 196 -0.21 -16.95 -12.27
CA GLU A 196 0.87 -16.36 -13.07
C GLU A 196 2.24 -17.00 -12.76
N GLN A 197 2.49 -17.34 -11.50
CA GLN A 197 3.73 -18.01 -11.08
C GLN A 197 3.81 -19.45 -11.59
N LEU A 198 2.70 -20.21 -11.50
CA LEU A 198 2.60 -21.56 -12.06
C LEU A 198 2.84 -21.55 -13.57
N GLN A 199 2.16 -20.67 -14.31
CA GLN A 199 2.34 -20.54 -15.76
C GLN A 199 3.75 -20.08 -16.15
N ALA A 200 4.40 -19.24 -15.32
CA ALA A 200 5.79 -18.85 -15.56
C ALA A 200 6.76 -20.01 -15.32
N GLN A 201 6.47 -20.88 -14.36
CA GLN A 201 7.29 -22.06 -14.04
C GLN A 201 7.15 -23.13 -15.12
N GLU A 202 5.94 -23.40 -15.60
CA GLU A 202 5.67 -24.31 -16.71
C GLU A 202 6.36 -23.86 -18.01
N ARG A 203 6.30 -22.57 -18.33
CA ARG A 203 7.01 -21.99 -19.49
C ARG A 203 8.53 -22.15 -19.39
N ARG A 204 9.10 -22.02 -18.18
CA ARG A 204 10.54 -22.26 -17.95
C ARG A 204 10.93 -23.72 -18.12
N GLN A 205 10.09 -24.65 -17.65
CA GLN A 205 10.32 -26.10 -17.83
C GLN A 205 10.23 -26.51 -19.30
N GLN A 206 9.25 -25.98 -20.05
CA GLN A 206 9.12 -26.23 -21.49
C GLN A 206 10.27 -25.63 -22.31
N ALA A 207 10.78 -24.46 -21.92
CA ALA A 207 11.95 -23.84 -22.55
C ALA A 207 13.24 -24.64 -22.25
N SER A 208 13.38 -25.19 -21.05
CA SER A 208 14.52 -26.04 -20.67
C SER A 208 14.50 -27.42 -21.35
N GLY A 209 13.31 -27.99 -21.59
CA GLY A 209 13.17 -29.30 -22.25
C GLY A 209 13.48 -29.27 -23.75
N LYS A 210 13.20 -28.16 -24.45
CA LYS A 210 13.51 -28.01 -25.89
C LYS A 210 14.99 -27.80 -26.21
N GLY A 211 15.83 -27.47 -25.22
CA GLY A 211 17.27 -27.31 -25.40
C GLY A 211 18.06 -28.62 -25.44
N PHE A 212 17.49 -29.73 -24.97
CA PHE A 212 18.20 -31.02 -24.85
C PHE A 212 18.18 -31.87 -26.13
N LEU A 213 17.30 -31.59 -27.09
CA LEU A 213 17.14 -32.37 -28.34
C LEU A 213 17.85 -31.75 -29.56
N ARG A 214 18.79 -30.83 -29.35
CA ARG A 214 19.50 -30.10 -30.41
C ARG A 214 21.04 -30.15 -30.32
N GLY A 215 21.58 -31.12 -29.56
CA GLY A 215 23.02 -31.41 -29.48
C GLY A 215 23.40 -32.58 -30.36
#